data_AF-A0A5K1E652-F1
#
_entry.id   AF-A0A5K1E652-F1
#
_cell.length_a   1.000
_cell.length_b   1.000
_cell.length_c   1.000
_cell.angle_alpha   90.00
_cell.angle_beta   90.00
_cell.angle_gamma   90.00
#
_symmetry.space_group_name_H-M   'P 1'
#
loop_
_entity.id
_entity.type
_entity.pdbx_description
1 polymer ?
#
loop_
_entity_poly.entity_id
_entity_poly.type
_entity_poly.pdbx_seq_one_letter_code
_entity_poly.pdbx_strand_id
1 'polypeptide(L)'
;NPAASIGLYVDCGSVYETPVSFGASHLLERMAFKSTTNRSHLRTVREVEAIGGSVMASASREQMAYCYDALKTYVPEMVELLIDSVRNPVFLDWEVNEQ
;
A
#
# COMPACT_ATOMS: atom_id res chain seq x y z
N ASN A 1 4.78 -14.77 -20.61
CA ASN A 1 4.53 -14.67 -19.16
C ASN A 1 3.13 -14.10 -18.93
N PRO A 2 2.19 -14.85 -18.34
CA PRO A 2 0.81 -14.41 -18.07
C PRO A 2 0.68 -13.50 -16.84
N ALA A 3 1.74 -13.36 -16.03
CA ALA A 3 1.77 -12.47 -14.87
C ALA A 3 2.17 -11.03 -15.24
N ALA A 4 1.67 -10.07 -14.47
CA ALA A 4 2.02 -8.66 -14.47
C ALA A 4 2.41 -8.23 -13.04
N SER A 5 3.34 -7.30 -12.96
CA SER A 5 3.74 -6.60 -11.74
C SER A 5 3.55 -5.11 -11.97
N ILE A 6 2.86 -4.45 -11.06
CA ILE A 6 2.59 -3.00 -11.11
C ILE A 6 3.14 -2.39 -9.83
N GLY A 7 3.96 -1.34 -9.98
CA GLY A 7 4.55 -0.62 -8.88
C GLY A 7 4.19 0.86 -8.94
N LEU A 8 3.83 1.42 -7.79
CA LEU A 8 3.70 2.86 -7.56
C LEU A 8 4.83 3.31 -6.63
N TYR A 9 5.65 4.24 -7.12
CA TYR A 9 6.82 4.75 -6.40
C TYR A 9 6.61 6.22 -6.07
N VAL A 10 6.88 6.57 -4.82
CA VAL A 10 6.77 7.94 -4.32
C VAL A 10 8.14 8.37 -3.82
N ASP A 11 8.59 9.54 -4.27
CA ASP A 11 9.80 10.20 -3.77
C ASP A 11 9.51 10.78 -2.38
N CYS A 12 9.59 9.90 -1.38
CA CYS A 12 9.41 10.17 0.03
C CYS A 12 10.14 9.10 0.85
N GLY A 13 10.34 9.32 2.14
CA GLY A 13 11.08 8.38 2.99
C GLY A 13 11.71 9.07 4.19
N SER A 14 12.57 8.36 4.91
CA SER A 14 13.10 8.86 6.18
C SER A 14 13.96 10.12 6.05
N VAL A 15 14.49 10.44 4.86
CA VAL A 15 15.20 11.71 4.61
C VAL A 15 14.29 12.92 4.68
N TYR A 16 12.99 12.73 4.41
CA TYR A 16 11.97 13.78 4.43
C TYR A 16 11.24 13.88 5.77
N GLU A 17 11.61 13.04 6.75
CA GLU A 17 11.02 13.09 8.09
C GLU A 17 11.50 14.32 8.85
N THR A 18 10.59 14.84 9.68
CA THR A 18 10.85 15.90 10.64
C THR A 18 10.93 15.32 12.05
N PRO A 19 11.44 16.06 13.06
CA PRO A 19 11.46 15.57 14.43
C PRO A 19 10.10 15.16 15.00
N VAL A 20 9.00 15.72 14.47
CA VAL A 20 7.62 15.38 14.89
C VAL A 20 7.06 14.15 14.16
N SER A 21 7.64 13.77 13.03
CA SER A 21 7.19 12.66 12.18
C SER A 21 8.24 11.54 12.10
N PHE A 22 9.13 11.47 13.08
CA PHE A 22 10.21 10.50 13.08
C PHE A 22 9.64 9.07 13.17
N GLY A 23 10.02 8.21 12.23
CA GLY A 23 9.48 6.86 12.09
C GLY A 23 8.18 6.76 11.28
N ALA A 24 7.67 7.88 10.75
CA ALA A 24 6.45 7.87 9.93
C ALA A 24 6.60 7.00 8.68
N SER A 25 7.78 6.95 8.04
CA SER A 25 7.99 6.16 6.82
C SER A 25 7.80 4.66 7.09
N HIS A 26 8.33 4.16 8.20
CA HIS A 26 8.17 2.75 8.59
C HIS A 26 6.71 2.46 9.01
N LEU A 27 6.05 3.38 9.71
CA LEU A 27 4.64 3.21 10.05
C LEU A 27 3.76 3.19 8.79
N LEU A 28 4.01 4.09 7.83
CA LEU A 28 3.29 4.15 6.56
C LEU A 28 3.49 2.87 5.72
N GLU A 29 4.67 2.25 5.76
CA GLU A 29 4.90 0.93 5.15
C GLU A 29 3.99 -0.14 5.74
N ARG A 30 3.86 -0.19 7.08
CA ARG A 30 2.97 -1.15 7.77
C ARG A 30 1.49 -0.88 7.48
N MET A 31 1.15 0.38 7.28
CA MET A 31 -0.22 0.82 7.03
C MET A 31 -0.64 0.81 5.54
N ALA A 32 0.29 0.50 4.62
CA ALA A 32 0.11 0.67 3.17
C ALA A 32 -1.16 0.06 2.55
N PHE A 33 -1.58 -1.13 3.00
CA PHE A 33 -2.75 -1.85 2.47
C PHE A 33 -3.83 -2.08 3.55
N LYS A 34 -3.92 -1.15 4.50
CA LYS A 34 -4.97 -1.12 5.54
C LYS A 34 -6.25 -0.47 5.00
N SER A 35 -7.09 0.06 5.88
CA SER A 35 -8.35 0.66 5.49
C SER A 35 -8.15 1.96 4.69
N THR A 36 -8.97 2.14 3.66
CA THR A 36 -9.07 3.36 2.86
C THR A 36 -10.45 4.00 3.07
N THR A 37 -10.69 5.18 2.50
CA THR A 37 -12.02 5.80 2.55
C THR A 37 -13.09 4.97 1.82
N ASN A 38 -12.67 4.13 0.86
CA ASN A 38 -13.55 3.36 -0.02
C ASN A 38 -13.62 1.86 0.35
N ARG A 39 -12.60 1.33 1.05
CA ARG A 39 -12.44 -0.10 1.34
C ARG A 39 -11.99 -0.31 2.79
N SER A 40 -12.59 -1.28 3.48
CA SER A 40 -12.05 -1.76 4.75
C SER A 40 -10.84 -2.66 4.50
N HIS A 41 -9.94 -2.77 5.48
CA HIS A 41 -8.79 -3.68 5.38
C HIS A 41 -9.19 -5.12 5.01
N LEU A 42 -10.26 -5.65 5.61
CA LEU A 42 -10.79 -6.98 5.30
C LEU A 42 -11.26 -7.10 3.84
N ARG A 43 -11.86 -6.05 3.28
CA ARG A 43 -12.26 -6.01 1.87
C ARG A 43 -11.02 -6.02 0.96
N THR A 44 -10.02 -5.20 1.25
CA THR A 44 -8.76 -5.16 0.51
C THR A 44 -8.09 -6.52 0.47
N VAL A 45 -7.97 -7.21 1.62
CA VAL A 45 -7.38 -8.56 1.69
C VAL A 45 -8.18 -9.55 0.85
N ARG A 46 -9.51 -9.56 0.95
CA ARG A 46 -10.37 -10.46 0.16
C ARG A 46 -10.28 -10.20 -1.34
N GLU A 47 -10.20 -8.94 -1.76
CA GLU A 47 -10.05 -8.59 -3.19
C GLU A 47 -8.70 -9.11 -3.73
N VAL A 48 -7.61 -8.94 -2.97
CA VAL A 48 -6.28 -9.44 -3.34
C VAL A 48 -6.25 -10.97 -3.44
N GLU A 49 -6.81 -11.66 -2.43
CA GLU A 49 -6.88 -13.13 -2.40
C GLU A 49 -7.79 -13.71 -3.49
N ALA A 50 -8.92 -13.06 -3.80
CA ALA A 50 -9.85 -13.53 -4.83
C ALA A 50 -9.22 -13.53 -6.23
N ILE A 51 -8.33 -12.57 -6.50
CA ILE A 51 -7.55 -12.47 -7.74
C ILE A 51 -6.34 -13.44 -7.73
N GLY A 52 -5.96 -13.94 -6.55
CA GLY A 52 -4.71 -14.69 -6.36
C GLY A 52 -3.47 -13.82 -6.50
N GLY A 53 -3.61 -12.53 -6.18
CA GLY A 53 -2.51 -11.57 -6.24
C GLY A 53 -1.71 -11.49 -4.94
N SER A 54 -0.57 -10.79 -4.99
CA SER A 54 0.21 -10.44 -3.79
C SER A 54 0.54 -8.96 -3.80
N VAL A 55 0.35 -8.31 -2.65
CA VAL A 55 0.71 -6.91 -2.43
C VAL A 55 1.92 -6.79 -1.52
N MET A 56 2.76 -5.80 -1.77
CA MET A 56 3.95 -5.52 -0.97
C MET A 56 4.17 -4.01 -0.90
N ALA A 57 4.57 -3.52 0.27
CA ALA A 57 5.05 -2.16 0.44
C ALA A 57 6.47 -2.19 1.01
N SER A 58 7.26 -1.19 0.67
CA SER A 58 8.60 -1.00 1.22
C SER A 58 8.90 0.48 1.38
N ALA A 59 9.38 0.88 2.56
CA ALA A 59 9.92 2.22 2.79
C ALA A 59 11.45 2.18 2.82
N SER A 60 12.05 3.11 2.09
CA SER A 60 13.49 3.37 2.09
C SER A 60 13.76 4.79 2.61
N ARG A 61 15.03 5.18 2.58
CA ARG A 61 15.46 6.53 2.99
C ARG A 61 14.95 7.62 2.06
N GLU A 62 14.87 7.34 0.76
CA GLU A 62 14.57 8.34 -0.28
C GLU A 62 13.33 8.00 -1.11
N GLN A 63 12.79 6.79 -0.98
CA GLN A 63 11.60 6.37 -1.74
C GLN A 63 10.72 5.42 -0.95
N MET A 64 9.42 5.44 -1.22
CA MET A 64 8.47 4.40 -0.84
C MET A 64 7.91 3.71 -2.08
N ALA A 65 7.77 2.40 -2.02
CA ALA A 65 7.29 1.56 -3.11
C ALA A 65 6.06 0.76 -2.68
N TYR A 66 5.05 0.71 -3.54
CA TYR A 66 3.83 -0.08 -3.39
C TYR A 66 3.69 -0.95 -4.62
N CYS A 67 3.78 -2.26 -4.46
CA CYS A 67 3.77 -3.22 -5.56
C CYS A 67 2.57 -4.17 -5.45
N TYR A 68 2.03 -4.55 -6.60
CA TYR A 68 1.01 -5.55 -6.76
C TYR A 68 1.42 -6.51 -7.89
N ASP A 69 1.46 -7.81 -7.60
CA ASP A 69 1.67 -8.88 -8.56
C ASP A 69 0.40 -9.72 -8.77
N ALA A 70 -0.01 -9.95 -10.01
CA ALA A 70 -1.16 -10.81 -10.36
C ALA A 70 -1.15 -11.21 -11.86
N LEU A 71 -2.19 -11.93 -12.30
CA LEU A 71 -2.39 -12.22 -13.72
C LEU A 71 -2.72 -10.94 -14.51
N LYS A 72 -2.21 -10.85 -15.74
CA LYS A 72 -2.39 -9.70 -16.65
C LYS A 72 -3.85 -9.30 -16.90
N THR A 73 -4.79 -10.22 -16.73
CA THR A 73 -6.22 -9.96 -16.90
C THR A 73 -6.76 -8.93 -15.91
N TYR A 74 -6.14 -8.83 -14.72
CA TYR A 74 -6.61 -7.99 -13.61
C TYR A 74 -5.84 -6.67 -13.46
N VAL A 75 -5.13 -6.25 -14.51
CA VAL A 75 -4.36 -4.98 -14.49
C VAL A 75 -5.22 -3.78 -14.07
N PRO A 76 -6.47 -3.60 -14.53
CA PRO A 76 -7.31 -2.49 -14.08
C PRO A 76 -7.55 -2.49 -12.57
N GLU A 77 -7.86 -3.65 -11.99
CA GLU A 77 -8.13 -3.84 -10.56
C GLU A 77 -6.87 -3.62 -9.71
N MET A 78 -5.71 -4.11 -10.18
CA MET A 78 -4.42 -3.88 -9.55
C MET A 78 -4.11 -2.38 -9.44
N VAL A 79 -4.30 -1.64 -10.53
CA VAL A 79 -4.07 -0.19 -10.57
C VAL A 79 -5.05 0.55 -9.67
N GLU A 80 -6.33 0.18 -9.70
CA GLU A 80 -7.35 0.82 -8.87
C GLU A 80 -7.04 0.66 -7.38
N LEU A 81 -6.67 -0.56 -6.94
CA LEU A 81 -6.34 -0.84 -5.56
C LEU A 81 -5.08 -0.08 -5.11
N LEU A 82 -4.02 -0.07 -5.93
CA LEU A 82 -2.80 0.69 -5.63
C LEU A 82 -3.08 2.20 -5.48
N ILE A 83 -3.86 2.78 -6.39
CA ILE A 83 -4.20 4.21 -6.32
C ILE A 83 -5.04 4.52 -5.09
N ASP A 84 -6.02 3.68 -4.75
CA ASP A 84 -6.86 3.89 -3.58
C ASP A 84 -6.06 3.78 -2.27
N SER A 85 -5.19 2.77 -2.16
CA SER A 85 -4.31 2.58 -1.01
C SER A 85 -3.36 3.75 -0.78
N VAL A 86 -2.78 4.32 -1.84
CA VAL A 86 -1.82 5.42 -1.70
C VAL A 86 -2.48 6.77 -1.55
N ARG A 87 -3.59 7.04 -2.26
CA ARG A 87 -4.21 8.37 -2.29
C ARG A 87 -5.28 8.59 -1.23
N ASN A 88 -5.99 7.53 -0.84
CA ASN A 88 -7.13 7.63 0.09
C ASN A 88 -6.96 6.78 1.38
N PRO A 89 -5.77 6.70 2.00
CA PRO A 89 -5.61 5.93 3.24
C PRO A 89 -6.41 6.57 4.39
N VAL A 90 -6.97 5.74 5.25
CA VAL A 90 -7.58 6.18 6.51
C VAL A 90 -6.82 5.52 7.66
N PHE A 91 -6.08 6.33 8.41
CA PHE A 91 -5.34 5.85 9.59
C PHE A 91 -6.27 5.83 10.79
N LEU A 92 -6.93 4.69 11.00
CA LEU A 92 -7.81 4.47 12.14
C LEU A 92 -6.95 4.20 13.38
N ASP A 93 -7.23 4.88 14.50
CA ASP A 93 -6.39 4.80 15.71
C ASP A 93 -6.15 3.37 16.17
N TRP A 94 -7.15 2.49 16.08
CA TRP A 94 -7.01 1.09 16.48
C TRP A 94 -6.13 0.29 15.52
N GLU A 95 -6.20 0.55 14.20
CA GLU A 95 -5.33 -0.14 13.23
C GLU A 95 -3.87 0.31 13.38
N VAL A 96 -3.66 1.59 13.71
CA VAL A 96 -2.34 2.15 13.98
C VAL A 96 -1.75 1.57 15.27
N ASN A 97 -2.53 1.47 16.34
CA ASN A 97 -2.09 0.93 17.62
C ASN A 97 -1.78 -0.58 17.57
N GLU A 98 -2.26 -1.31 16.56
CA GLU A 98 -1.93 -2.72 16.33
C GLU A 98 -0.58 -2.93 15.61
N GLN A 99 -0.02 -1.89 14.97
CA GLN A 99 1.28 -1.98 14.27
C GLN A 99 2.45 -1.74 15.23
#